data_AF-A0A8J9X256-F1
#
_entry.id   AF-A0A8J9X256-F1
#
_cell.length_a   1.000
_cell.length_b   1.000
_cell.length_c   1.000
_cell.angle_alpha   90.00
_cell.angle_beta   90.00
_cell.angle_gamma   90.00
#
_symmetry.space_group_name_H-M   'P 1'
#
loop_
_entity.id
_entity.type
_entity.pdbx_description
1 polymer ?
#
loop_
_entity_poly.entity_id
_entity_poly.type
_entity_poly.pdbx_seq_one_letter_code
_entity_poly.pdbx_strand_id
1 'polypeptide(L)'
;MGKAKGDGASKKSVQKQKQKVIEDKTFGLKNKNKSKKVQQHINSVEKNVMNSGDPKMRKMEEQRQKAKADAKARKKAAKDEQDALFGAALLAVSKKKTVDKKEGKVEAAGRDANDEGTKKSTSRAMKMMYQMDAQEMSDKLRED
;
A
#
# COMPACT_ATOMS: atom_id res chain seq x y z
N MET A 1 35.43 5.01 -35.38
CA MET A 1 34.58 4.55 -34.26
C MET A 1 33.42 5.53 -34.10
N GLY A 2 32.27 5.24 -34.74
CA GLY A 2 31.05 6.03 -34.57
C GLY A 2 30.22 5.49 -33.41
N LYS A 3 30.02 6.28 -32.36
CA LYS A 3 29.08 5.96 -31.28
C LYS A 3 27.65 6.08 -31.82
N ALA A 4 26.93 4.95 -31.85
CA ALA A 4 25.49 4.90 -32.11
C ALA A 4 24.76 5.75 -31.07
N LYS A 5 24.05 6.78 -31.53
CA LYS A 5 23.11 7.58 -30.73
C LYS A 5 21.95 6.65 -30.34
N GLY A 6 21.78 6.44 -29.04
CA GLY A 6 20.61 5.74 -28.52
C GLY A 6 19.36 6.58 -28.73
N ASP A 7 18.47 6.12 -29.61
CA ASP A 7 17.11 6.62 -29.80
C ASP A 7 16.22 6.30 -28.58
N GLY A 8 16.49 6.99 -27.47
CA GLY A 8 15.59 7.03 -26.32
C GLY A 8 14.41 7.95 -26.62
N ALA A 9 13.46 7.50 -27.46
CA ALA A 9 12.25 8.25 -27.75
C ALA A 9 11.53 8.63 -26.44
N SER A 10 11.35 9.94 -26.20
CA SER A 10 10.67 10.45 -25.00
C SER A 10 9.30 9.79 -24.77
N LYS A 11 8.84 9.69 -23.52
CA LYS A 11 7.51 9.11 -23.19
C LYS A 11 6.36 9.72 -24.02
N LYS A 12 6.45 11.01 -24.33
CA LYS A 12 5.47 11.72 -25.18
C LYS A 12 5.53 11.28 -26.65
N SER A 13 6.71 11.07 -27.21
CA SER A 13 6.84 10.60 -28.59
C SER A 13 6.35 9.16 -28.75
N VAL A 14 6.61 8.28 -27.77
CA VAL A 14 6.07 6.92 -27.74
C VAL A 14 4.53 6.92 -27.67
N GLN A 15 3.93 7.79 -26.84
CA GLN A 15 2.47 7.94 -26.78
C GLN A 15 1.88 8.44 -28.10
N LYS A 16 2.51 9.42 -28.74
CA LYS A 16 2.07 9.95 -30.04
C LYS A 16 2.15 8.88 -31.14
N GLN A 17 3.19 8.05 -31.14
CA GLN A 17 3.29 6.92 -32.06
C GLN A 17 2.17 5.90 -31.83
N LYS A 18 1.86 5.57 -30.56
CA LYS A 18 0.75 4.68 -30.22
C LYS A 18 -0.61 5.24 -30.66
N GLN A 19 -0.85 6.54 -30.51
CA GLN A 19 -2.08 7.19 -30.99
C GLN A 19 -2.22 7.09 -32.50
N LYS A 20 -1.16 7.36 -33.27
CA LYS A 20 -1.16 7.17 -34.73
C LYS A 20 -1.51 5.74 -35.13
N VAL A 21 -0.93 4.74 -34.46
CA VAL A 21 -1.25 3.33 -34.73
C VAL A 21 -2.72 3.00 -34.44
N ILE A 22 -3.33 3.62 -33.43
CA ILE A 22 -4.76 3.45 -33.14
C ILE A 22 -5.60 4.14 -34.21
N GLU A 23 -5.23 5.36 -34.62
CA GLU A 23 -5.89 6.09 -35.70
C GLU A 23 -5.86 5.29 -37.00
N ASP A 24 -4.71 4.77 -37.40
CA ASP A 24 -4.53 3.96 -38.62
C ASP A 24 -5.36 2.67 -38.56
N LYS A 25 -5.31 1.93 -37.45
CA LYS A 25 -6.07 0.66 -37.30
C LYS A 25 -7.57 0.86 -37.19
N THR A 26 -8.01 2.05 -36.78
CA THR A 26 -9.43 2.38 -36.63
C THR A 26 -9.93 3.31 -37.73
N PHE A 27 -9.09 3.60 -38.73
CA PHE A 27 -9.45 4.38 -39.91
C PHE A 27 -10.41 3.58 -40.79
N GLY A 28 -11.32 4.27 -41.49
CA GLY A 28 -12.27 3.63 -42.41
C GLY A 28 -13.46 2.91 -41.77
N LEU A 29 -13.57 2.89 -40.44
CA LEU A 29 -14.76 2.38 -39.74
C LEU A 29 -15.95 3.34 -39.92
N LYS A 30 -16.81 3.06 -40.91
CA LYS A 30 -17.94 3.92 -41.34
C LYS A 30 -18.93 4.32 -40.23
N ASN A 31 -18.97 3.59 -39.11
CA ASN A 31 -19.86 3.82 -37.97
C ASN A 31 -19.12 3.98 -36.63
N LYS A 32 -17.89 4.51 -36.65
CA LYS A 32 -17.02 4.69 -35.48
C LYS A 32 -17.72 5.27 -34.23
N ASN A 33 -18.57 6.29 -34.42
CA ASN A 33 -19.28 6.95 -33.33
C ASN A 33 -20.74 6.50 -33.16
N LYS A 34 -21.25 5.67 -34.07
CA LYS A 34 -22.69 5.30 -34.15
C LYS A 34 -22.98 3.88 -33.69
N SER A 35 -22.04 2.94 -33.86
CA SER A 35 -22.25 1.53 -33.50
C SER A 35 -21.48 1.16 -32.24
N LYS A 36 -22.20 0.62 -31.23
CA LYS A 36 -21.60 0.08 -30.01
C LYS A 36 -20.57 -1.02 -30.31
N LYS A 37 -20.83 -1.87 -31.30
CA LYS A 37 -19.91 -2.96 -31.69
C LYS A 37 -18.61 -2.41 -32.28
N VAL A 38 -18.70 -1.33 -33.06
CA VAL A 38 -17.52 -0.65 -33.61
C VAL A 38 -16.74 0.08 -32.51
N GLN A 39 -17.41 0.75 -31.59
CA GLN A 39 -16.78 1.37 -30.42
C GLN A 39 -16.05 0.34 -29.54
N GLN A 40 -16.68 -0.82 -29.29
CA GLN A 40 -16.04 -1.92 -28.55
C GLN A 40 -14.77 -2.42 -29.25
N HIS A 41 -14.81 -2.55 -30.58
CA HIS A 41 -13.63 -2.92 -31.35
C HIS A 41 -12.51 -1.88 -31.22
N ILE A 42 -12.84 -0.58 -31.36
CA ILE A 42 -11.88 0.53 -31.19
C ILE A 42 -11.24 0.48 -29.79
N ASN A 43 -12.05 0.31 -28.75
CA ASN A 43 -11.58 0.22 -27.37
C ASN A 43 -10.65 -0.99 -27.16
N SER A 44 -10.92 -2.12 -27.82
CA SER A 44 -10.05 -3.29 -27.77
C SER A 44 -8.71 -3.02 -28.46
N VAL A 45 -8.73 -2.40 -29.65
CA VAL A 45 -7.52 -2.02 -30.38
C VAL A 45 -6.69 -1.00 -29.59
N GLU A 46 -7.32 0.01 -29.00
CA GLU A 46 -6.68 0.99 -28.14
C GLU A 46 -6.01 0.34 -26.93
N LYS A 47 -6.73 -0.51 -26.19
CA LYS A 47 -6.15 -1.26 -25.06
C LYS A 47 -4.98 -2.11 -25.47
N ASN A 48 -5.07 -2.78 -26.62
CA ASN A 48 -3.97 -3.60 -27.13
C ASN A 48 -2.75 -2.71 -27.39
N VAL A 49 -2.87 -1.63 -28.18
CA VAL A 49 -1.74 -0.77 -28.54
C VAL A 49 -1.16 -0.01 -27.33
N MET A 50 -2.01 0.50 -26.44
CA MET A 50 -1.55 1.21 -25.24
C MET A 50 -0.83 0.27 -24.28
N ASN A 51 -1.39 -0.92 -24.08
CA ASN A 51 -0.88 -1.87 -23.11
C ASN A 51 0.11 -2.87 -23.71
N SER A 52 0.45 -2.82 -25.01
CA SER A 52 1.45 -3.68 -25.69
C SER A 52 2.90 -3.49 -25.16
N GLY A 53 3.07 -2.98 -23.94
CA GLY A 53 4.37 -2.96 -23.26
C GLY A 53 4.83 -4.34 -22.81
N ASP A 54 6.07 -4.40 -22.33
CA ASP A 54 6.76 -5.62 -21.94
C ASP A 54 5.89 -6.55 -21.08
N PRO A 55 5.66 -7.82 -21.47
CA PRO A 55 4.80 -8.74 -20.72
C PRO A 55 5.30 -8.99 -19.29
N LYS A 56 6.61 -8.80 -19.05
CA LYS A 56 7.21 -8.83 -17.70
C LYS A 56 6.71 -7.69 -16.81
N MET A 57 6.62 -6.47 -17.34
CA MET A 57 6.12 -5.30 -16.59
C MET A 57 4.65 -5.45 -16.21
N ARG A 58 3.82 -6.03 -17.10
CA ARG A 58 2.42 -6.35 -16.77
C ARG A 58 2.31 -7.37 -15.64
N LYS A 59 3.08 -8.45 -15.69
CA LYS A 59 3.08 -9.47 -14.62
C LYS A 59 3.51 -8.88 -13.28
N MET A 60 4.52 -8.01 -13.29
CA MET A 60 4.98 -7.32 -12.08
C MET A 60 3.93 -6.36 -11.51
N GLU A 61 3.23 -5.59 -12.35
CA GLU A 61 2.13 -4.72 -11.92
C GLU A 61 0.97 -5.55 -11.34
N GLU A 62 0.61 -6.66 -11.98
CA GLU A 62 -0.45 -7.56 -11.49
C GLU A 62 -0.09 -8.18 -10.14
N GLN A 63 1.16 -8.63 -9.98
CA GLN A 63 1.66 -9.13 -8.70
C GLN A 63 1.63 -8.05 -7.61
N ARG A 64 2.03 -6.82 -7.94
CA ARG A 64 1.99 -5.68 -7.00
C ARG A 64 0.55 -5.36 -6.57
N GLN A 65 -0.40 -5.43 -7.49
CA GLN A 65 -1.81 -5.18 -7.17
C GLN A 65 -2.40 -6.30 -6.31
N LYS A 66 -2.04 -7.56 -6.57
CA LYS A 66 -2.43 -8.70 -5.71
C LYS A 66 -1.85 -8.55 -4.30
N ALA A 67 -0.54 -8.28 -4.18
CA ALA A 67 0.10 -8.06 -2.88
C ALA A 67 -0.55 -6.92 -2.07
N LYS A 68 -0.92 -5.81 -2.73
CA LYS A 68 -1.65 -4.71 -2.07
C LYS A 68 -3.05 -5.11 -1.61
N ALA A 69 -3.77 -5.89 -2.41
CA ALA A 69 -5.09 -6.38 -2.05
C ALA A 69 -5.00 -7.33 -0.84
N ASP A 70 -4.04 -8.25 -0.85
CA ASP A 70 -3.82 -9.20 0.24
C ASP A 70 -3.38 -8.49 1.53
N ALA A 71 -2.49 -7.50 1.43
CA ALA A 71 -2.09 -6.69 2.58
C ALA A 71 -3.29 -5.92 3.18
N LYS A 72 -4.18 -5.38 2.34
CA LYS A 72 -5.39 -4.69 2.81
C LYS A 72 -6.38 -5.67 3.47
N ALA A 73 -6.53 -6.87 2.91
CA ALA A 73 -7.36 -7.92 3.48
C ALA A 73 -6.84 -8.37 4.85
N ARG A 74 -5.54 -8.60 4.99
CA ARG A 74 -4.89 -8.95 6.27
C ARG A 74 -5.05 -7.84 7.32
N LYS A 75 -4.83 -6.57 6.94
CA LYS A 75 -5.03 -5.43 7.84
C LYS A 75 -6.48 -5.32 8.31
N LYS A 76 -7.44 -5.59 7.42
CA LYS A 76 -8.86 -5.58 7.78
C LYS A 76 -9.18 -6.72 8.76
N ALA A 77 -8.75 -7.95 8.46
CA ALA A 77 -8.95 -9.10 9.34
C ALA A 77 -8.34 -8.87 10.73
N ALA A 78 -7.11 -8.36 10.80
CA ALA A 78 -6.47 -8.05 12.08
C ALA A 78 -7.22 -6.99 12.87
N LYS A 79 -7.80 -5.98 12.20
CA LYS A 79 -8.63 -4.97 12.87
C LYS A 79 -9.94 -5.56 13.38
N ASP A 80 -10.60 -6.39 12.57
CA ASP A 80 -11.86 -7.03 12.96
C ASP A 80 -11.63 -7.98 14.16
N GLU A 81 -10.51 -8.71 14.22
CA GLU A 81 -10.11 -9.52 15.37
C GLU A 81 -9.83 -8.67 16.63
N GLN A 82 -9.12 -7.54 16.48
CA GLN A 82 -8.88 -6.61 17.58
C GLN A 82 -10.18 -6.03 18.13
N ASP A 83 -11.09 -5.62 17.26
CA ASP A 83 -12.38 -5.06 17.65
C ASP A 83 -13.25 -6.12 18.35
N ALA A 84 -13.18 -7.39 17.94
CA ALA A 84 -13.87 -8.48 18.64
C ALA A 84 -13.29 -8.76 20.03
N LEU A 85 -11.96 -8.82 20.16
CA LEU A 85 -11.27 -9.12 21.42
C LEU A 85 -11.36 -7.96 22.43
N PHE A 86 -11.12 -6.74 21.96
CA PHE A 86 -11.02 -5.56 22.82
C PHE A 86 -12.28 -4.71 22.84
N GLY A 87 -13.14 -4.75 21.82
CA GLY A 87 -14.37 -3.97 21.79
C GLY A 87 -15.34 -4.35 22.90
N ALA A 88 -15.54 -5.65 23.15
CA ALA A 88 -16.37 -6.12 24.26
C ALA A 88 -15.77 -5.75 25.63
N ALA A 89 -14.44 -5.86 25.78
CA ALA A 89 -13.74 -5.48 27.00
C ALA A 89 -13.78 -3.96 27.26
N LEU A 90 -13.59 -3.12 26.24
CA LEU A 90 -13.72 -1.66 26.34
C LEU A 90 -15.15 -1.22 26.65
N LEU A 91 -16.17 -1.89 26.10
CA LEU A 91 -17.57 -1.60 26.41
C LEU A 91 -17.94 -1.96 27.85
N ALA A 92 -17.38 -3.05 28.39
CA ALA A 92 -17.54 -3.41 29.80
C ALA A 92 -16.86 -2.41 30.74
N VAL A 93 -15.66 -1.92 30.38
CA VAL A 93 -14.94 -0.90 31.16
C VAL A 93 -15.63 0.46 31.08
N SER A 94 -16.17 0.85 29.92
CA SER A 94 -16.86 2.14 29.76
C SER A 94 -18.20 2.19 30.49
N LYS A 95 -18.96 1.09 30.53
CA LYS A 95 -20.16 0.96 31.37
C LYS A 95 -19.87 1.07 32.87
N LYS A 96 -18.69 0.65 33.33
CA LYS A 96 -18.27 0.80 34.72
C LYS A 96 -17.83 2.23 35.05
N LYS A 97 -17.33 2.99 34.07
CA LYS A 97 -16.77 4.34 34.27
C LYS A 97 -17.82 5.45 34.43
N THR A 98 -19.10 5.19 34.19
CA THR A 98 -20.17 6.18 34.35
C THR A 98 -20.74 6.25 35.77
N VAL A 99 -20.33 5.37 36.69
CA VAL A 99 -20.86 5.32 38.07
C VAL A 99 -19.98 6.07 39.08
N ASP A 100 -18.72 6.38 38.76
CA ASP A 100 -17.77 7.02 39.67
C ASP A 100 -17.19 8.34 39.12
N LYS A 101 -18.03 9.23 38.59
CA LYS A 101 -17.63 10.64 38.41
C LYS A 101 -17.90 11.43 39.69
N LYS A 102 -17.21 11.04 40.77
CA LYS A 102 -16.93 11.97 41.87
C LYS A 102 -15.62 12.66 41.52
N GLU A 103 -15.65 13.99 41.54
CA GLU A 103 -14.58 14.89 41.14
C GLU A 103 -13.24 14.49 41.76
N GLY A 104 -12.29 14.14 40.90
CA GLY A 104 -10.91 13.89 41.29
C GLY A 104 -10.10 13.70 40.02
N LYS A 105 -9.20 14.64 39.71
CA LYS A 105 -8.13 14.42 38.75
C LYS A 105 -7.21 13.34 39.35
N VAL A 106 -7.55 12.08 39.12
CA VAL A 106 -6.61 10.99 39.40
C VAL A 106 -5.73 10.93 38.16
N GLU A 107 -4.63 11.66 38.20
CA GLU A 107 -3.52 11.38 37.30
C GLU A 107 -3.16 9.91 37.51
N ALA A 108 -3.24 9.12 36.44
CA ALA A 108 -2.83 7.74 36.47
C ALA A 108 -1.30 7.70 36.56
N ALA A 109 -0.80 7.97 37.76
CA ALA A 109 0.51 7.55 38.20
C ALA A 109 0.59 6.04 37.92
N GLY A 110 1.37 5.66 36.91
CA GLY A 110 1.67 4.26 36.64
C GLY A 110 2.19 3.60 37.91
N ARG A 111 2.17 2.27 37.96
CA ARG A 111 2.66 1.50 39.13
C ARG A 111 4.11 1.83 39.51
N ASP A 112 4.84 2.50 38.62
CA ASP A 112 6.23 2.94 38.75
C ASP A 112 6.42 4.43 39.10
N ALA A 113 5.34 5.20 39.26
CA ALA A 113 5.44 6.66 39.48
C ALA A 113 6.06 7.04 40.83
N ASN A 114 6.16 6.10 41.78
CA ASN A 114 6.83 6.28 43.07
C ASN A 114 8.11 5.44 43.21
N ASP A 115 8.62 4.87 42.11
CA ASP A 115 9.88 4.11 42.14
C ASP A 115 11.04 4.88 41.49
N GLU A 116 11.34 6.07 42.03
CA GLU A 116 12.59 6.77 41.72
C GLU A 116 13.84 6.07 42.32
N GLY A 117 13.67 4.93 42.99
CA GLY A 117 14.76 4.17 43.64
C GLY A 117 15.32 3.01 42.82
N THR A 118 14.63 2.53 41.77
CA THR A 118 15.01 1.28 41.09
C THR A 118 15.23 1.40 39.59
N LYS A 119 15.70 2.57 39.10
CA LYS A 119 16.42 2.66 37.80
C LYS A 119 17.77 1.92 37.87
N LYS A 120 17.75 0.64 38.22
CA LYS A 120 18.89 -0.26 38.06
C LYS A 120 19.08 -0.44 36.56
N SER A 121 20.21 0.08 36.10
CA SER A 121 20.73 0.01 34.74
C SER A 121 20.20 -1.20 33.97
N THR A 122 19.43 -0.96 32.90
CA THR A 122 19.25 -1.95 31.85
C THR A 122 20.64 -2.44 31.45
N SER A 123 20.92 -3.73 31.64
CA SER A 123 22.24 -4.29 31.37
C SER A 123 22.64 -3.97 29.93
N ARG A 124 23.94 -3.76 29.68
CA ARG A 124 24.46 -3.45 28.34
C ARG A 124 23.99 -4.47 27.30
N ALA A 125 23.83 -5.73 27.71
CA ALA A 125 23.29 -6.80 26.88
C ALA A 125 21.82 -6.55 26.45
N MET A 126 20.96 -6.14 27.39
CA MET A 126 19.57 -5.84 27.08
C MET A 126 19.46 -4.62 26.16
N LYS A 127 20.31 -3.61 26.34
CA LYS A 127 20.38 -2.45 25.45
C LYS A 127 20.84 -2.82 24.03
N MET A 128 21.81 -3.73 23.91
CA MET A 128 22.28 -4.24 22.60
C MET A 128 21.21 -5.07 21.89
N MET A 129 20.47 -5.91 22.63
CA MET A 129 19.40 -6.74 22.08
C MET A 129 18.29 -5.88 21.47
N TYR A 130 17.83 -4.85 22.20
CA TYR A 130 16.85 -3.90 21.67
C TYR A 130 17.36 -3.13 20.44
N GLN A 131 18.66 -2.85 20.38
CA GLN A 131 19.26 -2.13 19.26
C GLN A 131 19.38 -3.02 18.02
N MET A 132 19.71 -4.30 18.20
CA MET A 132 19.71 -5.31 17.13
C MET A 132 18.29 -5.59 16.62
N ASP A 133 17.32 -5.82 17.51
CA ASP A 133 15.92 -6.05 17.12
C ASP A 133 15.34 -4.86 16.33
N ALA A 134 15.71 -3.64 16.71
CA ALA A 134 15.31 -2.43 15.99
C ALA A 134 15.97 -2.35 14.60
N GLN A 135 17.25 -2.73 14.49
CA GLN A 135 17.95 -2.78 13.20
C GLN A 135 17.38 -3.87 12.30
N GLU A 136 17.15 -5.08 12.82
CA GLU A 136 16.54 -6.19 12.07
C GLU A 136 15.13 -5.85 11.59
N MET A 137 14.32 -5.17 12.42
CA MET A 137 13.02 -4.67 11.95
C MET A 137 13.15 -3.59 10.88
N SER A 138 14.15 -2.71 10.98
CA SER A 138 14.37 -1.66 9.99
C SER A 138 14.86 -2.21 8.65
N ASP A 139 15.72 -3.24 8.67
CA ASP A 139 16.24 -3.90 7.49
C ASP A 139 15.14 -4.73 6.81
N LYS A 140 14.32 -5.43 7.61
CA LYS A 140 13.12 -6.13 7.11
C LYS A 140 12.10 -5.18 6.47
N LEU A 141 11.98 -3.95 6.97
CA LEU A 141 11.14 -2.91 6.35
C LEU A 141 11.75 -2.30 5.07
N ARG A 142 13.07 -2.42 4.89
CA ARG A 142 13.81 -1.86 3.76
C ARG A 142 13.95 -2.86 2.61
N GLU A 143 13.86 -4.16 2.91
CA GLU A 143 13.89 -5.26 1.93
C GLU A 143 12.51 -5.58 1.31
N ASP A 144 11.40 -5.08 1.89
CA ASP A 144 10.03 -5.10 1.31
C ASP A 144 9.73 -3.88 0.41
#